data_AF-A0A4Y7ZIN3-F1
#
_entry.id   AF-A0A4Y7ZIN3-F1
#
_cell.length_a   1.000
_cell.length_b   1.000
_cell.length_c   1.000
_cell.angle_alpha   90.00
_cell.angle_beta   90.00
_cell.angle_gamma   90.00
#
_symmetry.space_group_name_H-M   'P 1'
#
loop_
_entity.id
_entity.type
_entity.pdbx_description
1 polymer ?
#
loop_
_entity_poly.entity_id
_entity_poly.type
_entity_poly.pdbx_seq_one_letter_code
_entity_poly.pdbx_strand_id
1 'polypeptide(L)'
;MAKVWIFLFTALLSGCSMMDKDEIDDLQEMAELSNEYKDITLNCLVEMKLQKSKGWDSESCEVYKVIAKTDIQKYAYDIKITAAAFARYAKSEGVDQSNVRKGFKELFTIETNFNAIKELSKTIQLATKE
;
A
#
# COMPACT_ATOMS: atom_id res chain seq x y z
N MET A 1 -41.84 46.22 -22.24
CA MET A 1 -41.33 44.84 -22.18
C MET A 1 -39.83 44.87 -22.45
N ALA A 2 -39.02 45.08 -21.41
CA ALA A 2 -37.56 45.10 -21.52
C ALA A 2 -37.01 43.78 -20.97
N LYS A 3 -36.33 43.01 -21.83
CA LYS A 3 -35.64 41.78 -21.44
C LYS A 3 -34.28 42.17 -20.86
N VAL A 4 -34.17 42.13 -19.53
CA VAL A 4 -32.91 42.30 -18.80
C VAL A 4 -32.19 40.95 -18.79
N TRP A 5 -31.09 40.86 -19.53
CA TRP A 5 -30.17 39.72 -19.45
C TRP A 5 -29.07 40.05 -18.43
N ILE A 6 -29.22 39.51 -17.22
CA ILE A 6 -28.14 39.49 -16.22
C ILE A 6 -27.21 38.34 -16.61
N PHE A 7 -26.11 38.65 -17.29
CA PHE A 7 -24.96 37.75 -17.35
C PHE A 7 -24.17 37.92 -16.05
N LEU A 8 -24.43 37.02 -15.11
CA LEU A 8 -23.59 36.77 -13.94
C LEU A 8 -22.25 36.18 -14.42
N PHE A 9 -21.27 37.05 -14.64
CA PHE A 9 -19.87 36.65 -14.86
C PHE A 9 -18.99 37.30 -13.78
N THR A 10 -19.19 36.81 -12.56
CA THR A 10 -18.38 37.05 -11.37
C THR A 10 -18.63 35.81 -10.51
N ALA A 11 -17.67 35.06 -10.01
CA ALA A 11 -16.24 35.25 -9.96
C ALA A 11 -15.64 33.93 -9.46
N LEU A 12 -14.34 33.74 -9.74
CA LEU A 12 -13.34 33.27 -8.79
C LEU A 12 -13.43 31.85 -8.22
N LEU A 13 -12.31 31.13 -8.43
CA LEU A 13 -11.64 30.24 -7.48
C LEU A 13 -12.46 28.99 -7.13
N SER A 14 -12.03 27.78 -7.46
CA SER A 14 -10.86 27.19 -6.83
C SER A 14 -10.62 25.86 -7.52
N GLY A 15 -9.49 25.73 -8.18
CA GLY A 15 -9.07 24.49 -8.79
C GLY A 15 -7.59 24.55 -9.14
N CYS A 16 -6.80 25.21 -8.29
CA CYS A 16 -5.40 24.83 -8.19
C CYS A 16 -5.42 23.35 -7.82
N SER A 17 -5.06 22.51 -8.79
CA SER A 17 -5.02 21.06 -8.71
C SER A 17 -4.03 20.62 -7.63
N MET A 18 -4.45 20.67 -6.37
CA MET A 18 -3.87 19.90 -5.28
C MET A 18 -4.43 18.47 -5.28
N MET A 19 -4.65 17.88 -6.46
CA MET A 19 -5.21 16.53 -6.61
C MET A 19 -4.14 15.49 -6.98
N ASP A 20 -2.90 15.91 -7.14
CA ASP A 20 -1.81 15.08 -7.69
C ASP A 20 -0.87 14.49 -6.63
N LYS A 21 -1.01 14.89 -5.36
CA LYS A 21 -0.10 14.50 -4.28
C LYS A 21 -0.59 13.25 -3.54
N ASP A 22 -1.91 13.17 -3.34
CA ASP A 22 -2.55 12.10 -2.58
C ASP A 22 -2.22 10.70 -3.14
N GLU A 23 -2.16 10.52 -4.46
CA GLU A 23 -2.01 9.17 -5.04
C GLU A 23 -0.59 8.59 -4.90
N ILE A 24 0.41 9.48 -4.78
CA ILE A 24 1.79 9.06 -4.51
C ILE A 24 1.97 8.84 -3.02
N ASP A 25 1.40 9.71 -2.19
CA ASP A 25 1.46 9.59 -0.74
C ASP A 25 0.78 8.29 -0.28
N ASP A 26 -0.37 7.92 -0.86
CA ASP A 26 -1.03 6.62 -0.65
C ASP A 26 -0.11 5.44 -0.99
N LEU A 27 0.63 5.51 -2.09
CA LEU A 27 1.59 4.47 -2.46
C LEU A 27 2.77 4.41 -1.49
N GLN A 28 3.21 5.54 -0.95
CA GLN A 28 4.28 5.59 0.04
C GLN A 28 3.83 4.95 1.35
N GLU A 29 2.63 5.29 1.84
CA GLU A 29 2.05 4.67 3.04
C GLU A 29 1.90 3.16 2.86
N MET A 30 1.43 2.72 1.69
CA MET A 30 1.35 1.30 1.37
C MET A 30 2.74 0.64 1.33
N ALA A 31 3.75 1.30 0.77
CA ALA A 31 5.11 0.79 0.74
C ALA A 31 5.69 0.61 2.15
N GLU A 32 5.48 1.58 3.04
CA GLU A 32 5.88 1.49 4.45
C GLU A 32 5.17 0.33 5.16
N LEU A 33 3.85 0.22 5.01
CA LEU A 33 3.06 -0.87 5.59
C LEU A 33 3.49 -2.25 5.05
N SER A 34 3.82 -2.33 3.77
CA SER A 34 4.35 -3.55 3.16
C SER A 34 5.67 -3.99 3.78
N ASN A 35 6.52 -3.03 4.15
CA ASN A 35 7.79 -3.31 4.79
C ASN A 35 7.58 -3.78 6.23
N GLU A 36 6.67 -3.15 6.97
CA GLU A 36 6.28 -3.57 8.32
C GLU A 36 5.74 -5.00 8.33
N TYR A 37 4.78 -5.33 7.46
CA TYR A 37 4.24 -6.70 7.38
C TYR A 37 5.30 -7.73 6.99
N LYS A 38 6.23 -7.38 6.11
CA LYS A 38 7.36 -8.24 5.77
C LYS A 38 8.24 -8.49 6.98
N ASP A 39 8.58 -7.45 7.75
CA ASP A 39 9.44 -7.57 8.93
C ASP A 39 8.76 -8.38 10.04
N ILE A 40 7.46 -8.17 10.29
CA ILE A 40 6.66 -9.00 11.21
C ILE A 40 6.70 -10.48 10.78
N THR A 41 6.48 -10.75 9.49
CA THR A 41 6.48 -12.11 8.96
C THR A 41 7.87 -12.76 9.08
N LEU A 42 8.94 -12.01 8.76
CA LEU A 42 10.32 -12.48 8.89
C LEU A 42 10.68 -12.78 10.35
N ASN A 43 10.28 -11.92 11.29
CA ASN A 43 10.55 -12.11 12.71
C ASN A 43 9.89 -13.40 13.24
N CYS A 44 8.64 -13.68 12.87
CA CYS A 44 8.03 -14.96 13.24
C CYS A 44 8.79 -16.15 12.61
N LEU A 45 9.22 -16.06 11.34
CA LEU A 45 10.01 -17.13 10.73
C LEU A 45 11.35 -17.38 11.46
N VAL A 46 12.04 -16.31 11.89
CA VAL A 46 13.28 -16.39 12.67
C VAL A 46 13.05 -17.08 14.00
N GLU A 47 11.99 -16.72 14.73
CA GLU A 47 11.61 -17.39 15.99
C GLU A 47 11.32 -18.87 15.77
N MET A 48 10.56 -19.20 14.71
CA MET A 48 10.22 -20.57 14.34
C MET A 48 11.44 -21.42 13.98
N LYS A 49 12.43 -20.86 13.27
CA LYS A 49 13.59 -21.62 12.76
C LYS A 49 14.81 -21.61 13.67
N LEU A 50 15.14 -20.47 14.27
CA LEU A 50 16.44 -20.25 14.90
C LEU A 50 16.36 -20.24 16.43
N GLN A 51 15.31 -19.66 17.01
CA GLN A 51 15.27 -19.47 18.45
C GLN A 51 14.67 -20.65 19.22
N LYS A 52 13.87 -21.51 18.59
CA LYS A 52 13.29 -22.77 19.14
C LYS A 52 12.63 -22.65 20.53
N SER A 53 12.44 -21.45 21.05
CA SER A 53 12.15 -21.24 22.48
C SER A 53 10.66 -21.25 22.77
N LYS A 54 9.83 -20.85 21.79
CA LYS A 54 8.36 -20.80 21.89
C LYS A 54 7.59 -21.09 20.60
N GLY A 55 8.25 -21.11 19.44
CA GLY A 55 7.58 -21.33 18.15
C GLY A 55 6.41 -20.35 17.94
N TRP A 56 5.19 -20.90 17.78
CA TRP A 56 3.96 -20.11 17.60
C TRP A 56 3.55 -19.27 18.80
N ASP A 57 4.06 -19.59 19.99
CA ASP A 57 3.78 -18.89 21.24
C ASP A 57 4.78 -17.75 21.49
N SER A 58 5.66 -17.47 20.52
CA SER A 58 6.52 -16.27 20.54
C SER A 58 5.69 -15.02 20.27
N GLU A 59 6.08 -13.90 20.90
CA GLU A 59 5.41 -12.61 20.72
C GLU A 59 5.36 -12.20 19.23
N SER A 60 6.46 -12.37 18.50
CA SER A 60 6.55 -12.12 17.07
C SER A 60 5.53 -12.93 16.25
N CYS A 61 5.27 -14.19 16.64
CA CYS A 61 4.30 -15.02 15.95
C CYS A 61 2.85 -14.73 16.36
N GLU A 62 2.59 -14.24 17.58
CA GLU A 62 1.26 -13.72 17.93
C GLU A 62 0.88 -12.52 17.07
N VAL A 63 1.79 -11.57 16.89
CA VAL A 63 1.57 -10.42 16.00
C VAL A 63 1.36 -10.87 14.56
N TYR A 64 2.19 -11.80 14.07
CA TYR A 64 2.02 -12.37 12.73
C TYR A 64 0.64 -13.01 12.52
N LYS A 65 0.14 -13.79 13.49
CA LYS A 65 -1.19 -14.44 13.40
C LYS A 65 -2.32 -13.44 13.24
N VAL A 66 -2.24 -12.29 13.91
CA VAL A 66 -3.23 -11.21 13.79
C VAL A 66 -3.21 -10.65 12.37
N ILE A 67 -2.04 -10.19 11.89
CA ILE A 67 -1.96 -9.55 10.57
C ILE A 67 -2.28 -10.52 9.42
N ALA A 68 -1.91 -11.80 9.55
CA ALA A 68 -2.09 -12.79 8.49
C ALA A 68 -3.56 -13.15 8.26
N LYS A 69 -4.40 -13.05 9.30
CA LYS A 69 -5.81 -13.42 9.23
C LYS A 69 -6.67 -12.36 8.56
N THR A 70 -6.42 -11.09 8.85
CA THR A 70 -7.28 -9.98 8.45
C THR A 70 -6.56 -8.99 7.54
N ASP A 71 -5.36 -8.59 7.94
CA ASP A 71 -4.76 -7.37 7.41
C ASP A 71 -4.07 -7.64 6.08
N ILE A 72 -3.41 -8.79 5.91
CA ILE A 72 -2.78 -9.17 4.63
C ILE A 72 -3.82 -9.36 3.51
N GLN A 73 -5.01 -9.89 3.84
CA GLN A 73 -6.08 -10.06 2.84
C GLN A 73 -6.65 -8.72 2.41
N LYS A 74 -6.92 -7.83 3.36
CA LYS A 74 -7.35 -6.46 3.09
C LYS A 74 -6.28 -5.72 2.29
N TYR A 75 -5.03 -5.82 2.71
CA TYR A 75 -3.89 -5.20 2.05
C TYR A 75 -3.76 -5.62 0.58
N ALA A 76 -3.96 -6.92 0.28
CA ALA A 76 -3.97 -7.41 -1.10
C ALA A 76 -5.07 -6.81 -1.98
N TYR A 77 -6.21 -6.45 -1.38
CA TYR A 77 -7.29 -5.74 -2.05
C TYR A 77 -6.94 -4.26 -2.25
N ASP A 78 -6.45 -3.61 -1.19
CA ASP A 78 -6.07 -2.20 -1.21
C ASP A 78 -4.97 -1.93 -2.25
N ILE A 79 -3.99 -2.84 -2.43
CA ILE A 79 -2.94 -2.71 -3.46
C ILE A 79 -3.56 -2.52 -4.85
N LYS A 80 -4.63 -3.26 -5.15
CA LYS A 80 -5.28 -3.20 -6.47
C LYS A 80 -5.99 -1.88 -6.68
N ILE A 81 -6.63 -1.34 -5.63
CA ILE A 81 -7.32 -0.05 -5.69
C ILE A 81 -6.29 1.06 -5.91
N THR A 82 -5.27 1.11 -5.06
CA THR A 82 -4.26 2.18 -5.08
C THR A 82 -3.43 2.13 -6.37
N ALA A 83 -3.05 0.94 -6.83
CA ALA A 83 -2.37 0.80 -8.12
C ALA A 83 -3.25 1.26 -9.30
N ALA A 84 -4.56 1.00 -9.26
CA ALA A 84 -5.48 1.46 -10.29
C ALA A 84 -5.69 2.98 -10.24
N ALA A 85 -5.70 3.59 -9.05
CA ALA A 85 -5.74 5.04 -8.87
C ALA A 85 -4.47 5.69 -9.44
N PHE A 86 -3.31 5.20 -9.05
CA PHE A 86 -2.03 5.66 -9.60
C PHE A 86 -1.95 5.49 -11.13
N ALA A 87 -2.46 4.38 -11.68
CA ALA A 87 -2.48 4.17 -13.13
C ALA A 87 -3.34 5.19 -13.88
N ARG A 88 -4.39 5.74 -13.25
CA ARG A 88 -5.18 6.85 -13.80
C ARG A 88 -4.42 8.16 -13.68
N TYR A 89 -3.85 8.44 -12.50
CA TYR A 89 -2.99 9.59 -12.24
C TYR A 89 -1.84 9.71 -13.24
N ALA A 90 -1.10 8.62 -13.46
CA ALA A 90 0.05 8.59 -14.37
C ALA A 90 -0.30 8.82 -15.85
N LYS A 91 -1.58 8.73 -16.22
CA LYS A 91 -2.09 9.01 -17.56
C LYS A 91 -2.74 10.39 -17.69
N SER A 92 -2.86 11.13 -16.58
CA SER A 92 -3.47 12.45 -16.59
C SER A 92 -2.59 13.47 -17.31
N GLU A 93 -3.23 14.49 -17.90
CA GLU A 93 -2.51 15.56 -18.58
C GLU A 93 -1.80 16.46 -17.58
N GLY A 94 -0.55 16.83 -17.88
CA GLY A 94 0.23 17.75 -17.04
C GLY A 94 0.91 17.12 -15.82
N VAL A 95 0.82 15.81 -15.65
CA VAL A 95 1.47 15.11 -14.53
C VAL A 95 3.00 15.22 -14.57
N ASP A 96 3.62 15.46 -13.41
CA ASP A 96 5.08 15.50 -13.29
C ASP A 96 5.68 14.09 -13.43
N GLN A 97 6.56 13.92 -14.42
CA GLN A 97 7.28 12.66 -14.64
C GLN A 97 8.09 12.20 -13.43
N SER A 98 8.57 13.14 -12.60
CA SER A 98 9.26 12.82 -11.34
C SER A 98 8.34 12.10 -10.37
N ASN A 99 7.09 12.55 -10.24
CA ASN A 99 6.09 11.93 -9.37
C ASN A 99 5.64 10.58 -9.93
N VAL A 100 5.43 10.47 -11.24
CA VAL A 100 5.16 9.17 -11.89
C VAL A 100 6.30 8.18 -11.62
N ARG A 101 7.55 8.61 -11.72
CA ARG A 101 8.71 7.77 -11.42
C ARG A 101 8.74 7.34 -9.95
N LYS A 102 8.38 8.23 -9.00
CA LYS A 102 8.27 7.87 -7.58
C LYS A 102 7.17 6.83 -7.37
N GLY A 103 5.98 7.03 -7.90
CA GLY A 103 4.88 6.06 -7.76
C GLY A 103 5.22 4.68 -8.31
N PHE A 104 5.92 4.59 -9.44
CA PHE A 104 6.41 3.30 -9.93
C PHE A 104 7.45 2.63 -9.01
N LYS A 105 8.30 3.41 -8.35
CA LYS A 105 9.23 2.85 -7.35
C LYS A 105 8.47 2.28 -6.16
N GLU A 106 7.48 3.00 -5.65
CA GLU A 106 6.68 2.52 -4.52
C GLU A 106 5.86 1.28 -4.90
N LEU A 107 5.25 1.24 -6.08
CA LEU A 107 4.59 0.03 -6.59
C LEU A 107 5.53 -1.17 -6.66
N PHE A 108 6.76 -0.98 -7.14
CA PHE A 108 7.75 -2.05 -7.19
C PHE A 108 8.14 -2.52 -5.77
N THR A 109 8.30 -1.61 -4.83
CA THR A 109 8.56 -1.92 -3.41
C THR A 109 7.41 -2.73 -2.82
N ILE A 110 6.16 -2.27 -3.01
CA ILE A 110 4.94 -2.95 -2.56
C ILE A 110 4.88 -4.37 -3.10
N GLU A 111 5.06 -4.56 -4.42
CA GLU A 111 5.00 -5.87 -5.06
C GLU A 111 6.10 -6.80 -4.56
N THR A 112 7.32 -6.30 -4.44
CA THR A 112 8.48 -7.05 -3.93
C THR A 112 8.24 -7.52 -2.50
N ASN A 113 7.83 -6.61 -1.61
CA ASN A 113 7.56 -6.94 -0.21
C ASN A 113 6.36 -7.88 -0.07
N PHE A 114 5.28 -7.66 -0.83
CA PHE A 114 4.10 -8.54 -0.79
C PHE A 114 4.42 -9.95 -1.30
N ASN A 115 5.27 -10.09 -2.32
CA ASN A 115 5.77 -11.39 -2.76
C ASN A 115 6.64 -12.06 -1.69
N ALA A 116 7.53 -11.31 -1.04
CA ALA A 116 8.33 -11.82 0.07
C ALA A 116 7.45 -12.31 1.22
N ILE A 117 6.43 -11.55 1.63
CA ILE A 117 5.45 -11.95 2.65
C ILE A 117 4.81 -13.29 2.29
N LYS A 118 4.32 -13.46 1.06
CA LYS A 118 3.70 -14.72 0.61
C LYS A 118 4.65 -15.92 0.73
N GLU A 119 5.92 -15.76 0.33
CA GLU A 119 6.91 -16.84 0.40
C GLU A 119 7.34 -17.15 1.85
N LEU A 120 7.49 -16.12 2.68
CA LEU A 120 7.78 -16.28 4.11
C LEU A 120 6.61 -16.98 4.82
N SER A 121 5.37 -16.57 4.57
CA SER A 121 4.16 -17.20 5.12
C SER A 121 4.06 -18.67 4.74
N LYS A 122 4.34 -19.04 3.48
CA LYS A 122 4.41 -20.46 3.06
C LYS A 122 5.48 -21.21 3.86
N THR A 123 6.66 -20.61 4.03
CA THR A 123 7.76 -21.22 4.77
C THR A 123 7.40 -21.45 6.24
N ILE A 124 6.74 -20.48 6.89
CA ILE A 124 6.23 -20.62 8.26
C ILE A 124 5.26 -21.79 8.34
N GLN A 125 4.28 -21.87 7.43
CA GLN A 125 3.29 -22.95 7.39
C GLN A 125 3.89 -24.34 7.11
N LEU A 126 5.01 -24.42 6.40
CA LEU A 126 5.72 -25.68 6.18
C LEU A 126 6.50 -26.10 7.43
N ALA A 127 7.12 -25.15 8.13
CA ALA A 127 7.82 -25.40 9.39
C ALA A 127 6.91 -25.93 10.51
N THR A 128 5.58 -25.92 10.34
CA THR A 128 4.63 -26.49 11.30
C THR A 128 4.19 -27.92 10.99
N LYS A 129 4.56 -28.46 9.82
CA LYS A 129 4.13 -29.79 9.38
C LYS A 129 5.19 -30.87 9.62
N GLU A 130 6.36 -30.45 10.10
CA GLU A 130 7.47 -31.31 10.56
C GLU A 130 7.35 -31.54 12.07
#